data_AF-A0A8S3HEY1-F1
#
_entry.id   AF-A0A8S3HEY1-F1
#
_cell.length_a   1.000
_cell.length_b   1.000
_cell.length_c   1.000
_cell.angle_alpha   90.00
_cell.angle_beta   90.00
_cell.angle_gamma   90.00
#
_symmetry.space_group_name_H-M   'P 1'
#
loop_
_entity.id
_entity.type
_entity.pdbx_description
1 polymer ?
#
loop_
_entity_poly.entity_id
_entity_poly.type
_entity_poly.pdbx_seq_one_letter_code
_entity_poly.pdbx_strand_id
1 'polypeptide(L)'
;SNTNEEAIANAIKAHLGNVPGIPFIDIVKEAFKLKKFIVVRRLLDVKVSLRDQIDMLLMLNDKEEALQKALSSGDTDLALFVLMRIKSSESLSDYMLRLQRSKSLPLTLHLQCLEELERNNFHSELIKKNPDERERIAYSHIIQRFTTALTIPDQKVELNSASKLFREAKNDTVAQLIDEETRLIIKQDELEKKLYNVQLKGLSLVDTLETLLINYEKDADTLRKDFNLNDKRYWWIKIQAYAKKNAWVQLLEFGKKPPSPIGYEV
;
A
#
# COMPACT_ATOMS: atom_id res chain seq x y z
N SER A 1 -11.18 -51.18 4.92
CA SER A 1 -12.24 -50.15 4.84
C SER A 1 -12.09 -49.26 3.61
N ASN A 2 -10.91 -48.72 3.31
CA ASN A 2 -10.68 -47.84 2.13
C ASN A 2 -10.95 -48.50 0.76
N THR A 3 -10.64 -49.79 0.61
CA THR A 3 -10.87 -50.57 -0.63
C THR A 3 -12.36 -50.66 -1.01
N ASN A 4 -13.26 -50.62 -0.03
CA ASN A 4 -14.70 -50.68 -0.30
C ASN A 4 -15.23 -49.33 -0.79
N GLU A 5 -14.70 -48.22 -0.28
CA GLU A 5 -15.08 -46.87 -0.73
C GLU A 5 -14.61 -46.58 -2.16
N GLU A 6 -13.41 -47.02 -2.53
CA GLU A 6 -12.91 -46.90 -3.91
C GLU A 6 -13.73 -47.74 -4.90
N ALA A 7 -14.09 -48.96 -4.52
CA ALA A 7 -14.97 -49.81 -5.31
C ALA A 7 -16.37 -49.16 -5.50
N ILE A 8 -16.92 -48.55 -4.45
CA ILE A 8 -18.18 -47.81 -4.51
C ILE A 8 -18.06 -46.59 -5.45
N ALA A 9 -16.98 -45.81 -5.36
CA ALA A 9 -16.78 -44.66 -6.24
C ALA A 9 -16.68 -45.08 -7.72
N ASN A 10 -15.98 -46.18 -8.00
CA ASN A 10 -15.86 -46.72 -9.36
C ASN A 10 -17.18 -47.30 -9.87
N ALA A 11 -17.95 -47.98 -9.02
CA ALA A 11 -19.29 -48.47 -9.37
C ALA A 11 -20.25 -47.31 -9.69
N ILE A 12 -20.25 -46.25 -8.90
CA ILE A 12 -21.04 -45.03 -9.14
C ILE A 12 -20.63 -44.40 -10.48
N LYS A 13 -19.32 -44.26 -10.75
CA LYS A 13 -18.83 -43.73 -12.04
C LYS A 13 -19.27 -44.57 -13.24
N ALA A 14 -19.18 -45.90 -13.13
CA ALA A 14 -19.54 -46.81 -14.21
C ALA A 14 -21.05 -46.81 -14.51
N HIS A 15 -21.90 -46.76 -13.48
CA HIS A 15 -23.34 -46.84 -13.64
C HIS A 15 -23.99 -45.50 -13.97
N LEU A 16 -23.49 -44.40 -13.39
CA LEU A 16 -24.10 -43.07 -13.53
C LEU A 16 -23.40 -42.20 -14.58
N GLY A 17 -22.18 -42.58 -15.02
CA GLY A 17 -21.41 -41.82 -16.01
C GLY A 17 -22.10 -41.68 -17.37
N ASN A 18 -22.96 -42.64 -17.74
CA ASN A 18 -23.67 -42.70 -19.02
C ASN A 18 -25.12 -42.19 -18.98
N VAL A 19 -25.65 -41.82 -17.80
CA VAL A 19 -27.03 -41.35 -17.69
C VAL A 19 -27.06 -39.82 -17.80
N PRO A 20 -27.67 -39.24 -18.86
CA PRO A 20 -27.81 -37.80 -18.98
C PRO A 20 -28.85 -37.26 -17.99
N GLY A 21 -28.54 -36.14 -17.34
CA GLY A 21 -29.50 -35.39 -16.51
C GLY A 21 -29.41 -35.60 -14.99
N ILE A 22 -28.51 -36.44 -14.49
CA ILE A 22 -28.30 -36.59 -13.04
C ILE A 22 -27.31 -35.54 -12.54
N PRO A 23 -27.69 -34.66 -11.60
CA PRO A 23 -26.75 -33.74 -10.96
C PRO A 23 -25.81 -34.53 -10.04
N PHE A 24 -24.60 -34.82 -10.53
CA PHE A 24 -23.56 -35.51 -9.75
C PHE A 24 -23.24 -34.82 -8.42
N ILE A 25 -23.45 -33.51 -8.34
CA ILE A 25 -23.27 -32.73 -7.12
C ILE A 25 -24.17 -33.20 -5.95
N ASP A 26 -25.37 -33.68 -6.21
CA ASP A 26 -26.28 -34.14 -5.14
C ASP A 26 -25.81 -35.46 -4.55
N ILE A 27 -25.25 -36.35 -5.39
CA ILE A 27 -24.62 -37.59 -4.97
C ILE A 27 -23.38 -37.29 -4.12
N VAL A 28 -22.58 -36.31 -4.54
CA VAL A 28 -21.40 -35.85 -3.82
C VAL A 28 -21.77 -35.24 -2.45
N LYS A 29 -22.82 -34.42 -2.38
CA LYS A 29 -23.35 -33.87 -1.12
C LYS A 29 -23.85 -34.95 -0.17
N GLU A 30 -24.55 -35.97 -0.68
CA GLU A 30 -25.03 -37.07 0.14
C GLU A 30 -23.87 -37.95 0.65
N ALA A 31 -22.88 -38.23 -0.21
CA ALA A 31 -21.65 -38.93 0.20
C ALA A 31 -20.86 -38.15 1.26
N PHE A 32 -20.87 -36.81 1.19
CA PHE A 32 -20.28 -35.94 2.20
C PHE A 32 -21.03 -36.03 3.55
N LYS A 33 -22.36 -36.01 3.57
CA LYS A 33 -23.16 -36.24 4.79
C LYS A 33 -22.84 -37.59 5.44
N LEU A 34 -22.60 -38.61 4.61
CA LEU A 34 -22.20 -39.96 5.05
C LEU A 34 -20.72 -40.07 5.44
N LYS A 35 -19.95 -38.96 5.43
CA LYS A 35 -18.51 -38.89 5.76
C LYS A 35 -17.62 -39.79 4.91
N LYS A 36 -18.05 -40.15 3.68
CA LYS A 36 -17.27 -40.97 2.74
C LYS A 36 -16.35 -40.10 1.88
N PHE A 37 -15.33 -39.50 2.50
CA PHE A 37 -14.50 -38.48 1.87
C PHE A 37 -13.73 -38.96 0.63
N ILE A 38 -13.33 -40.24 0.58
CA ILE A 38 -12.62 -40.82 -0.57
C ILE A 38 -13.54 -40.86 -1.81
N VAL A 39 -14.81 -41.21 -1.59
CA VAL A 39 -15.85 -41.23 -2.63
C VAL A 39 -16.11 -39.80 -3.14
N VAL A 40 -16.24 -38.84 -2.22
CA VAL A 40 -16.43 -37.41 -2.54
C VAL A 40 -15.29 -36.91 -3.43
N ARG A 41 -14.03 -37.12 -3.04
CA ARG A 41 -12.86 -36.67 -3.81
C ARG A 41 -12.82 -37.28 -5.21
N ARG A 42 -13.11 -38.57 -5.36
CA ARG A 42 -13.12 -39.24 -6.66
C ARG A 42 -14.28 -38.81 -7.55
N LEU A 43 -15.44 -38.52 -6.98
CA LEU A 43 -16.62 -38.09 -7.74
C LEU A 43 -16.57 -36.60 -8.12
N LEU A 44 -15.85 -35.77 -7.36
CA LEU A 44 -15.66 -34.36 -7.66
C LEU A 44 -15.03 -34.10 -9.03
N ASP A 45 -14.08 -34.93 -9.45
CA ASP A 45 -13.42 -34.78 -10.77
C ASP A 45 -14.34 -35.18 -11.95
N VAL A 46 -15.54 -35.70 -11.70
CA VAL A 46 -16.43 -36.24 -12.74
C VAL A 46 -17.68 -35.37 -12.90
N LYS A 47 -17.75 -34.63 -14.02
CA LYS A 47 -18.97 -33.94 -14.50
C LYS A 47 -19.62 -32.95 -13.50
N VAL A 48 -18.90 -32.51 -12.47
CA VAL A 48 -19.33 -31.43 -11.56
C VAL A 48 -18.77 -30.11 -12.09
N SER A 49 -19.53 -29.01 -12.01
CA SER A 49 -19.02 -27.69 -12.41
C SER A 49 -17.81 -27.29 -11.55
N LEU A 50 -16.85 -26.54 -12.11
CA LEU A 50 -15.66 -26.12 -11.35
C LEU A 50 -16.01 -25.35 -10.07
N ARG A 51 -17.10 -24.56 -10.10
CA ARG A 51 -17.59 -23.83 -8.94
C ARG A 51 -18.06 -24.76 -7.83
N ASP A 52 -18.92 -25.72 -8.18
CA ASP A 52 -19.41 -26.71 -7.22
C ASP A 52 -18.28 -27.60 -6.69
N GLN A 53 -17.27 -27.91 -7.54
CA GLN A 53 -16.09 -28.64 -7.10
C GLN A 53 -15.31 -27.87 -6.03
N ILE A 54 -15.07 -26.58 -6.26
CA ILE A 54 -14.37 -25.69 -5.34
C ILE A 54 -15.17 -25.52 -4.04
N ASP A 55 -16.48 -25.35 -4.11
CA ASP A 55 -17.34 -25.23 -2.92
C ASP A 55 -17.25 -26.50 -2.06
N MET A 56 -17.28 -27.68 -2.69
CA MET A 56 -17.12 -28.95 -1.98
C MET A 56 -15.71 -29.14 -1.41
N LEU A 57 -14.66 -28.73 -2.12
CA LEU A 57 -13.28 -28.76 -1.60
C LEU A 57 -13.12 -27.83 -0.39
N LEU A 58 -13.76 -26.66 -0.41
CA LEU A 58 -13.81 -25.75 0.72
C LEU A 58 -14.58 -26.36 1.91
N MET A 59 -15.67 -27.09 1.67
CA MET A 59 -16.39 -27.84 2.72
C MET A 59 -15.57 -29.01 3.30
N LEU A 60 -14.72 -29.64 2.48
CA LEU A 60 -13.77 -30.67 2.90
C LEU A 60 -12.55 -30.11 3.64
N ASN A 61 -12.44 -28.78 3.76
CA ASN A 61 -11.28 -28.06 4.30
C ASN A 61 -9.98 -28.24 3.47
N ASP A 62 -10.09 -28.69 2.22
CA ASP A 62 -8.99 -28.86 1.25
C ASP A 62 -8.71 -27.55 0.50
N LYS A 63 -8.36 -26.51 1.25
CA LYS A 63 -8.20 -25.12 0.75
C LYS A 63 -7.10 -24.94 -0.29
N GLU A 64 -6.01 -25.72 -0.20
CA GLU A 64 -4.89 -25.65 -1.15
C GLU A 64 -5.28 -26.12 -2.54
N GLU A 65 -5.97 -27.26 -2.61
CA GLU A 65 -6.44 -27.81 -3.88
C GLU A 65 -7.53 -26.92 -4.47
N ALA A 66 -8.44 -26.40 -3.64
CA ALA A 66 -9.45 -25.43 -4.06
C ALA A 66 -8.83 -24.20 -4.72
N LEU A 67 -7.79 -23.63 -4.10
CA LEU A 67 -7.08 -22.47 -4.64
C LEU A 67 -6.32 -22.82 -5.92
N GLN A 68 -5.59 -23.94 -5.96
CA GLN A 68 -4.87 -24.35 -7.17
C GLN A 68 -5.81 -24.60 -8.35
N LYS A 69 -6.97 -25.25 -8.13
CA LYS A 69 -7.99 -25.46 -9.17
C LYS A 69 -8.60 -24.14 -9.65
N ALA A 70 -8.89 -23.20 -8.74
CA ALA A 70 -9.37 -21.87 -9.09
C ALA A 70 -8.34 -21.03 -9.86
N LEU A 71 -7.06 -21.14 -9.52
CA LEU A 71 -5.99 -20.45 -10.26
C LEU A 71 -5.77 -21.06 -11.64
N SER A 72 -5.86 -22.38 -11.74
CA SER A 72 -5.69 -23.12 -13.00
C SER A 72 -6.83 -22.89 -14.00
N SER A 73 -8.02 -22.50 -13.52
CA SER A 73 -9.15 -22.17 -14.41
C SER A 73 -8.97 -20.83 -15.12
N GLY A 74 -8.05 -19.96 -14.65
CA GLY A 74 -7.86 -18.61 -15.17
C GLY A 74 -9.00 -17.64 -14.84
N ASP A 75 -10.02 -18.09 -14.12
CA ASP A 75 -11.16 -17.27 -13.69
C ASP A 75 -10.76 -16.47 -12.45
N THR A 76 -10.62 -15.16 -12.65
CA THR A 76 -10.18 -14.23 -11.61
C THR A 76 -11.21 -14.12 -10.49
N ASP A 77 -12.50 -14.11 -10.83
CA ASP A 77 -13.60 -13.99 -9.86
C ASP A 77 -13.70 -15.24 -8.99
N LEU A 78 -13.53 -16.42 -9.60
CA LEU A 78 -13.52 -17.69 -8.88
C LEU A 78 -12.32 -17.80 -7.93
N ALA A 79 -11.14 -17.37 -8.37
CA ALA A 79 -9.96 -17.32 -7.51
C ALA A 79 -10.15 -16.33 -6.34
N LEU A 80 -10.70 -15.14 -6.60
CA LEU A 80 -11.01 -14.16 -5.56
C LEU A 80 -12.06 -14.67 -4.57
N PHE A 81 -13.08 -15.39 -5.05
CA PHE A 81 -14.09 -16.03 -4.21
C PHE A 81 -13.47 -17.03 -3.23
N VAL A 82 -12.60 -17.92 -3.72
CA VAL A 82 -11.87 -18.88 -2.86
C VAL A 82 -11.04 -18.15 -1.82
N LEU A 83 -10.32 -17.11 -2.23
CA LEU A 83 -9.47 -16.31 -1.35
C LEU A 83 -10.24 -15.63 -0.22
N MET A 84 -11.38 -15.01 -0.54
CA MET A 84 -12.28 -14.43 0.46
C MET A 84 -12.80 -15.49 1.44
N ARG A 85 -13.14 -16.69 0.95
CA ARG A 85 -13.62 -17.77 1.81
C ARG A 85 -12.52 -18.29 2.74
N ILE A 86 -11.29 -18.45 2.23
CA ILE A 86 -10.13 -18.84 3.03
C ILE A 86 -9.86 -17.78 4.10
N LYS A 87 -9.82 -16.49 3.75
CA LYS A 87 -9.65 -15.39 4.71
C LYS A 87 -10.70 -15.41 5.82
N SER A 88 -11.97 -15.71 5.51
CA SER A 88 -13.03 -15.82 6.53
C SER A 88 -12.84 -16.97 7.53
N SER A 89 -11.97 -17.93 7.20
CA SER A 89 -11.76 -19.17 7.97
C SER A 89 -10.42 -19.26 8.67
N GLU A 90 -9.44 -18.43 8.29
CA GLU A 90 -8.06 -18.46 8.78
C GLU A 90 -7.71 -17.16 9.50
N SER A 91 -6.71 -17.19 10.37
CA SER A 91 -6.11 -15.96 10.87
C SER A 91 -5.46 -15.20 9.71
N LEU A 92 -5.41 -13.86 9.78
CA LEU A 92 -4.71 -13.03 8.78
C LEU A 92 -3.26 -13.50 8.60
N SER A 93 -2.64 -13.97 9.67
CA SER A 93 -1.29 -14.51 9.65
C SER A 93 -1.17 -15.77 8.80
N ASP A 94 -2.00 -16.78 9.04
CA ASP A 94 -1.96 -18.04 8.25
C ASP A 94 -2.28 -17.77 6.79
N TYR A 95 -3.24 -16.86 6.55
CA TYR A 95 -3.62 -16.42 5.24
C TYR A 95 -2.45 -15.77 4.47
N MET A 96 -1.73 -14.85 5.10
CA MET A 96 -0.56 -14.18 4.52
C MET A 96 0.56 -15.15 4.13
N LEU A 97 0.78 -16.20 4.94
CA LEU A 97 1.78 -17.24 4.63
C LEU A 97 1.39 -17.99 3.35
N ARG A 98 0.10 -18.28 3.17
CA ARG A 98 -0.43 -18.97 1.99
C ARG A 98 -0.27 -18.11 0.74
N LEU A 99 -0.53 -16.81 0.85
CA LEU A 99 -0.39 -15.86 -0.26
C LEU A 99 1.06 -15.72 -0.72
N GLN A 100 2.04 -15.63 0.19
CA GLN A 100 3.46 -15.51 -0.19
C GLN A 100 3.97 -16.68 -1.03
N ARG A 101 3.42 -17.88 -0.82
CA ARG A 101 3.81 -19.10 -1.55
C ARG A 101 3.25 -19.15 -2.97
N SER A 102 2.14 -18.46 -3.21
CA SER A 102 1.41 -18.53 -4.47
C SER A 102 1.54 -17.19 -5.19
N LYS A 103 2.43 -17.08 -6.18
CA LYS A 103 2.67 -15.84 -6.93
C LYS A 103 1.77 -15.80 -8.17
N SER A 104 0.49 -15.47 -8.01
CA SER A 104 -0.46 -15.37 -9.14
C SER A 104 -1.24 -14.04 -9.16
N LEU A 105 -1.75 -13.65 -10.33
CA LEU A 105 -2.43 -12.36 -10.53
C LEU A 105 -3.65 -12.15 -9.61
N PRO A 106 -4.61 -13.10 -9.46
CA PRO A 106 -5.73 -12.92 -8.54
C PRO A 106 -5.30 -12.70 -7.09
N LEU A 107 -4.15 -13.28 -6.69
CA LEU A 107 -3.59 -13.11 -5.35
C LEU A 107 -3.00 -11.72 -5.17
N THR A 108 -2.31 -11.20 -6.18
CA THR A 108 -1.80 -9.83 -6.18
C THR A 108 -2.94 -8.82 -6.04
N LEU A 109 -4.04 -9.01 -6.79
CA LEU A 109 -5.22 -8.15 -6.69
C LEU A 109 -5.85 -8.23 -5.30
N HIS A 110 -6.00 -9.44 -4.75
CA HIS A 110 -6.56 -9.61 -3.42
C HIS A 110 -5.69 -8.97 -2.33
N LEU A 111 -4.36 -9.14 -2.42
CA LEU A 111 -3.40 -8.49 -1.51
C LEU A 111 -3.54 -6.97 -1.54
N GLN A 112 -3.66 -6.39 -2.74
CA GLN A 112 -3.88 -4.96 -2.90
C GLN A 112 -5.19 -4.51 -2.26
N CYS A 113 -6.29 -5.25 -2.45
CA CYS A 113 -7.55 -4.94 -1.79
C CYS A 113 -7.46 -5.02 -0.26
N LEU A 114 -6.71 -6.00 0.28
CA LEU A 114 -6.52 -6.12 1.73
C LEU A 114 -5.66 -5.02 2.32
N GLU A 115 -4.62 -4.62 1.60
CA GLU A 115 -3.78 -3.50 2.00
C GLU A 115 -4.61 -2.19 2.09
N GLU A 116 -5.58 -2.00 1.20
CA GLU A 116 -6.50 -0.84 1.25
C GLU A 116 -7.54 -0.95 2.38
N LEU A 117 -8.16 -2.13 2.57
CA LEU A 117 -9.27 -2.30 3.52
C LEU A 117 -8.84 -2.47 4.98
N GLU A 118 -7.71 -3.15 5.22
CA GLU A 118 -7.23 -3.53 6.56
C GLU A 118 -5.79 -3.07 6.82
N ARG A 119 -5.40 -1.94 6.22
CA ARG A 119 -4.03 -1.39 6.18
C ARG A 119 -3.22 -1.58 7.45
N ASN A 120 -3.70 -1.07 8.58
CA ASN A 120 -2.95 -1.09 9.85
C ASN A 120 -2.68 -2.51 10.35
N ASN A 121 -3.69 -3.38 10.29
CA ASN A 121 -3.56 -4.76 10.70
C ASN A 121 -2.63 -5.52 9.75
N PHE A 122 -2.83 -5.34 8.45
CA PHE A 122 -2.03 -5.94 7.38
C PHE A 122 -0.55 -5.57 7.48
N HIS A 123 -0.23 -4.28 7.60
CA HIS A 123 1.14 -3.80 7.76
C HIS A 123 1.77 -4.30 9.07
N SER A 124 1.03 -4.29 10.18
CA SER A 124 1.55 -4.78 11.46
C SER A 124 1.91 -6.27 11.44
N GLU A 125 1.10 -7.10 10.76
CA GLU A 125 1.38 -8.53 10.61
C GLU A 125 2.50 -8.79 9.62
N LEU A 126 2.59 -7.99 8.55
CA LEU A 126 3.67 -8.10 7.58
C LEU A 126 5.03 -7.81 8.23
N ILE A 127 5.14 -6.77 9.06
CA ILE A 127 6.38 -6.44 9.80
C ILE A 127 6.77 -7.56 10.75
N LYS A 128 5.80 -8.17 11.45
CA LYS A 128 6.07 -9.29 12.38
C LYS A 128 6.67 -10.50 11.67
N LYS A 129 6.22 -10.77 10.44
CA LYS A 129 6.67 -11.92 9.66
C LYS A 129 7.97 -11.64 8.90
N ASN A 130 8.05 -10.48 8.28
CA ASN A 130 9.15 -10.06 7.41
C ASN A 130 9.64 -8.67 7.85
N PRO A 131 10.64 -8.58 8.74
CA PRO A 131 11.15 -7.30 9.21
C PRO A 131 11.79 -6.46 8.08
N ASP A 132 12.21 -7.09 6.99
CA ASP A 132 12.80 -6.40 5.83
C ASP A 132 11.77 -5.57 5.03
N GLU A 133 10.47 -5.83 5.20
CA GLU A 133 9.40 -5.08 4.52
C GLU A 133 9.12 -3.70 5.16
N ARG A 134 9.82 -3.35 6.26
CA ARG A 134 9.63 -2.08 6.98
C ARG A 134 9.78 -0.86 6.07
N GLU A 135 10.80 -0.85 5.21
CA GLU A 135 11.02 0.27 4.29
C GLU A 135 9.87 0.40 3.28
N ARG A 136 9.40 -0.71 2.72
CA ARG A 136 8.26 -0.71 1.79
C ARG A 136 7.01 -0.14 2.45
N ILE A 137 6.74 -0.53 3.69
CA ILE A 137 5.59 -0.01 4.45
C ILE A 137 5.79 1.48 4.75
N ALA A 138 7.00 1.91 5.09
CA ALA A 138 7.30 3.33 5.28
C ALA A 138 7.03 4.15 4.00
N TYR A 139 7.41 3.63 2.83
CA TYR A 139 7.06 4.24 1.54
C TYR A 139 5.54 4.28 1.29
N SER A 140 4.78 3.26 1.72
CA SER A 140 3.32 3.28 1.59
C SER A 140 2.67 4.44 2.36
N HIS A 141 3.20 4.81 3.53
CA HIS A 141 2.75 5.97 4.30
C HIS A 141 3.07 7.29 3.57
N ILE A 142 4.24 7.38 2.92
CA ILE A 142 4.58 8.54 2.08
C ILE A 142 3.63 8.65 0.89
N ILE A 143 3.36 7.55 0.18
CA ILE A 143 2.46 7.54 -0.98
C ILE A 143 1.06 7.97 -0.55
N GLN A 144 0.57 7.49 0.60
CA GLN A 144 -0.75 7.83 1.11
C GLN A 144 -0.97 9.33 1.28
N ARG A 145 0.07 10.04 1.74
CA ARG A 145 0.06 11.50 1.85
C ARG A 145 -0.24 12.17 0.51
N PHE A 146 0.27 11.64 -0.61
CA PHE A 146 0.11 12.23 -1.94
C PHE A 146 -1.16 11.77 -2.66
N THR A 147 -1.62 10.55 -2.42
CA THR A 147 -2.79 9.98 -3.11
C THR A 147 -4.11 10.36 -2.46
N THR A 148 -4.10 10.66 -1.16
CA THR A 148 -5.31 10.97 -0.40
C THR A 148 -5.32 12.44 -0.02
N ALA A 149 -6.48 13.10 -0.16
CA ALA A 149 -6.68 14.49 0.26
C ALA A 149 -6.72 14.61 1.80
N LEU A 150 -5.58 14.39 2.45
CA LEU A 150 -5.43 14.38 3.90
C LEU A 150 -5.30 15.80 4.47
N THR A 151 -5.84 16.00 5.67
CA THR A 151 -5.62 17.21 6.45
C THR A 151 -4.18 17.25 6.97
N ILE A 152 -3.66 18.44 7.33
CA ILE A 152 -2.29 18.59 7.84
C ILE A 152 -2.01 17.72 9.09
N PRO A 153 -2.92 17.63 10.08
CA PRO A 153 -2.78 16.67 11.18
C PRO A 153 -2.61 15.22 10.73
N ASP A 154 -3.39 14.77 9.75
CA ASP A 154 -3.34 13.40 9.25
C ASP A 154 -2.06 13.15 8.45
N GLN A 155 -1.64 14.11 7.61
CA GLN A 155 -0.35 14.04 6.90
C GLN A 155 0.82 13.90 7.89
N LYS A 156 0.77 14.63 9.01
CA LYS A 156 1.78 14.54 10.07
C LYS A 156 1.80 13.14 10.70
N VAL A 157 0.64 12.52 10.93
CA VAL A 157 0.56 11.15 11.47
C VAL A 157 1.23 10.17 10.50
N GLU A 158 0.91 10.24 9.21
CA GLU A 158 1.49 9.38 8.18
C GLU A 158 3.01 9.54 8.06
N LEU A 159 3.51 10.79 8.02
CA LEU A 159 4.96 11.05 7.95
C LEU A 159 5.70 10.61 9.21
N ASN A 160 5.12 10.79 10.40
CA ASN A 160 5.73 10.31 11.64
C ASN A 160 5.80 8.77 11.69
N SER A 161 4.76 8.09 11.20
CA SER A 161 4.77 6.64 11.04
C SER A 161 5.86 6.19 10.07
N ALA A 162 6.01 6.86 8.92
CA ALA A 162 7.06 6.58 7.96
C ALA A 162 8.47 6.80 8.56
N SER A 163 8.71 7.95 9.20
CA SER A 163 9.98 8.29 9.85
C SER A 163 10.37 7.22 10.90
N LYS A 164 9.42 6.81 11.75
CA LYS A 164 9.64 5.74 12.73
C LYS A 164 10.06 4.43 12.06
N LEU A 165 9.36 4.00 11.02
CA LEU A 165 9.65 2.76 10.30
C LEU A 165 11.02 2.80 9.60
N PHE A 166 11.41 3.94 9.02
CA PHE A 166 12.75 4.09 8.43
C PHE A 166 13.87 4.02 9.47
N ARG A 167 13.68 4.61 10.66
CA ARG A 167 14.64 4.45 11.77
C ARG A 167 14.74 3.00 12.23
N GLU A 168 13.60 2.31 12.34
CA GLU A 168 13.56 0.88 12.67
C GLU A 168 14.19 -0.01 11.59
N ALA A 169 14.24 0.48 10.33
CA ALA A 169 14.95 -0.14 9.21
C ALA A 169 16.42 0.30 9.11
N LYS A 170 16.93 1.10 10.05
CA LYS A 170 18.30 1.67 10.07
C LYS A 170 18.60 2.62 8.90
N ASN A 171 17.58 3.27 8.37
CA ASN A 171 17.69 4.27 7.31
C ASN A 171 17.46 5.68 7.87
N ASP A 172 18.41 6.12 8.71
CA ASP A 172 18.30 7.41 9.42
C ASP A 172 18.29 8.61 8.48
N THR A 173 18.96 8.50 7.33
CA THR A 173 19.02 9.58 6.35
C THR A 173 17.63 9.93 5.79
N VAL A 174 16.86 8.92 5.39
CA VAL A 174 15.50 9.11 4.87
C VAL A 174 14.56 9.56 5.98
N ALA A 175 14.71 9.01 7.20
CA ALA A 175 13.93 9.45 8.35
C ALA A 175 14.13 10.95 8.64
N GLN A 176 15.39 11.44 8.63
CA GLN A 176 15.70 12.86 8.82
C GLN A 176 15.06 13.74 7.75
N LEU A 177 15.10 13.33 6.48
CA LEU A 177 14.44 14.08 5.39
C LEU A 177 12.92 14.16 5.59
N ILE A 178 12.30 13.09 6.09
CA ILE A 178 10.86 13.08 6.41
C ILE A 178 10.54 14.00 7.60
N ASP A 179 11.41 14.06 8.61
CA ASP A 179 11.25 14.95 9.75
C ASP A 179 11.35 16.43 9.32
N GLU A 180 12.31 16.75 8.44
CA GLU A 180 12.45 18.09 7.85
C GLU A 180 11.23 18.49 7.02
N GLU A 181 10.73 17.57 6.19
CA GLU A 181 9.51 17.78 5.40
C GLU A 181 8.28 17.97 6.30
N THR A 182 8.15 17.17 7.36
CA THR A 182 7.07 17.31 8.36
C THR A 182 7.11 18.68 9.02
N ARG A 183 8.31 19.16 9.37
CA ARG A 183 8.51 20.50 9.93
C ARG A 183 8.14 21.59 8.92
N LEU A 184 8.46 21.42 7.65
CA LEU A 184 8.15 22.39 6.59
C LEU A 184 6.65 22.55 6.41
N ILE A 185 5.90 21.46 6.32
CA ILE A 185 4.44 21.49 6.14
C ILE A 185 3.76 22.22 7.30
N ILE A 186 4.19 21.96 8.53
CA ILE A 186 3.66 22.64 9.72
C ILE A 186 3.94 24.14 9.64
N LYS A 187 5.16 24.53 9.25
CA LYS A 187 5.52 25.95 9.08
C LYS A 187 4.74 26.62 7.95
N GLN A 188 4.51 25.94 6.83
CA GLN A 188 3.68 26.45 5.74
C GLN A 188 2.25 26.70 6.20
N ASP A 189 1.66 25.77 6.96
CA ASP A 189 0.31 25.93 7.52
C ASP A 189 0.22 27.08 8.55
N GLU A 190 1.23 27.24 9.41
CA GLU A 190 1.33 28.39 10.33
C GLU A 190 1.42 29.72 9.57
N LEU A 191 2.22 29.78 8.51
CA LEU A 191 2.42 30.97 7.69
C LEU A 191 1.18 31.33 6.88
N GLU A 192 0.49 30.36 6.28
CA GLU A 192 -0.78 30.61 5.57
C GLU A 192 -1.89 31.13 6.49
N LYS A 193 -1.90 30.73 7.78
CA LYS A 193 -2.85 31.27 8.76
C LYS A 193 -2.49 32.69 9.20
N LYS A 194 -1.19 33.02 9.23
CA LYS A 194 -0.68 34.34 9.65
C LYS A 194 -0.74 35.37 8.53
N LEU A 195 -0.49 34.95 7.29
CA LEU A 195 -0.30 35.82 6.13
C LEU A 195 -1.51 35.75 5.20
N TYR A 196 -2.01 36.91 4.76
CA TYR A 196 -3.14 36.97 3.84
C TYR A 196 -2.70 36.70 2.40
N ASN A 197 -3.53 35.96 1.64
CA ASN A 197 -3.34 35.68 0.21
C ASN A 197 -1.99 35.01 -0.17
N VAL A 198 -1.53 34.06 0.65
CA VAL A 198 -0.34 33.24 0.32
C VAL A 198 -0.74 31.76 0.27
N GLN A 199 -0.27 31.06 -0.76
CA GLN A 199 -0.39 29.61 -0.90
C GLN A 199 1.02 29.02 -0.84
N LEU A 200 1.30 28.29 0.22
CA LEU A 200 2.62 27.73 0.53
C LEU A 200 2.60 26.21 0.67
N LYS A 201 1.45 25.61 0.99
CA LYS A 201 1.34 24.16 1.20
C LYS A 201 1.79 23.37 -0.02
N GLY A 202 2.69 22.41 0.21
CA GLY A 202 3.18 21.48 -0.80
C GLY A 202 4.31 22.04 -1.67
N LEU A 203 4.70 23.30 -1.46
CA LEU A 203 5.89 23.88 -2.09
C LEU A 203 7.17 23.31 -1.45
N SER A 204 8.25 23.25 -2.23
CA SER A 204 9.56 22.99 -1.66
C SER A 204 9.98 24.13 -0.72
N LEU A 205 10.98 23.91 0.14
CA LEU A 205 11.55 24.98 0.97
C LEU A 205 12.01 26.17 0.11
N VAL A 206 12.60 25.90 -1.06
CA VAL A 206 13.08 26.94 -1.98
C VAL A 206 11.91 27.75 -2.53
N ASP A 207 10.87 27.09 -3.06
CA ASP A 207 9.71 27.77 -3.64
C ASP A 207 8.90 28.53 -2.56
N THR A 208 8.88 28.00 -1.33
CA THR A 208 8.30 28.68 -0.16
C THR A 208 9.05 29.99 0.12
N LEU A 209 10.38 29.95 0.14
CA LEU A 209 11.21 31.15 0.33
C LEU A 209 11.02 32.15 -0.82
N GLU A 210 11.05 31.71 -2.08
CA GLU A 210 10.82 32.59 -3.25
C GLU A 210 9.46 33.29 -3.17
N THR A 211 8.43 32.58 -2.70
CA THR A 211 7.07 33.13 -2.57
C THR A 211 7.03 34.22 -1.49
N LEU A 212 7.67 33.99 -0.34
CA LEU A 212 7.70 34.91 0.80
C LEU A 212 8.58 36.14 0.55
N LEU A 213 9.67 36.02 -0.21
CA LEU A 213 10.70 37.06 -0.31
C LEU A 213 10.22 38.41 -0.85
N ILE A 214 9.12 38.45 -1.62
CA ILE A 214 8.63 39.72 -2.20
C ILE A 214 7.80 40.54 -1.20
N ASN A 215 6.92 39.88 -0.45
CA ASN A 215 5.96 40.58 0.42
C ASN A 215 6.24 40.38 1.92
N TYR A 216 7.02 39.36 2.27
CA TYR A 216 7.21 38.86 3.64
C TYR A 216 8.68 38.47 3.89
N GLU A 217 9.63 39.35 3.52
CA GLU A 217 11.07 39.07 3.61
C GLU A 217 11.52 38.69 5.04
N LYS A 218 10.91 39.26 6.09
CA LYS A 218 11.20 38.94 7.50
C LYS A 218 10.83 37.50 7.85
N ASP A 219 9.68 37.02 7.35
CA ASP A 219 9.25 35.64 7.55
C ASP A 219 10.14 34.68 6.73
N ALA A 220 10.57 35.07 5.53
CA ALA A 220 11.54 34.31 4.74
C ALA A 220 12.90 34.17 5.44
N ASP A 221 13.43 35.26 6.01
CA ASP A 221 14.69 35.25 6.77
C ASP A 221 14.58 34.38 8.04
N THR A 222 13.40 34.34 8.67
CA THR A 222 13.13 33.48 9.84
C THR A 222 13.07 32.01 9.42
N LEU A 223 12.36 31.69 8.34
CA LEU A 223 12.27 30.34 7.80
C LEU A 223 13.64 29.82 7.36
N ARG A 224 14.47 30.65 6.73
CA ARG A 224 15.86 30.31 6.39
C ARG A 224 16.67 29.91 7.62
N LYS A 225 16.57 30.66 8.72
CA LYS A 225 17.25 30.33 9.99
C LYS A 225 16.74 29.02 10.58
N ASP A 226 15.42 28.82 10.57
CA ASP A 226 14.80 27.61 11.11
C ASP A 226 15.30 26.33 10.41
N PHE A 227 15.56 26.40 9.10
CA PHE A 227 16.05 25.31 8.27
C PHE A 227 17.57 25.33 8.03
N ASN A 228 18.32 26.17 8.77
CA ASN A 228 19.79 26.27 8.67
C ASN A 228 20.31 26.42 7.22
N LEU A 229 19.58 27.15 6.37
CA LEU A 229 19.93 27.25 4.96
C LEU A 229 21.15 28.15 4.76
N ASN A 230 22.20 27.58 4.16
CA ASN A 230 23.48 28.25 3.91
C ASN A 230 23.30 29.61 3.22
N ASP A 231 23.98 30.63 3.73
CA ASP A 231 24.07 32.00 3.21
C ASP A 231 24.24 32.06 1.69
N LYS A 232 25.16 31.26 1.13
CA LYS A 232 25.39 31.24 -0.33
C LYS A 232 24.14 30.83 -1.09
N ARG A 233 23.44 29.78 -0.64
CA ARG A 233 22.23 29.29 -1.28
C ARG A 233 21.08 30.28 -1.12
N TYR A 234 20.97 30.91 0.04
CA TYR A 234 19.92 31.90 0.29
C TYR A 234 20.08 33.15 -0.58
N TRP A 235 21.31 33.60 -0.80
CA TRP A 235 21.61 34.71 -1.70
C TRP A 235 21.16 34.41 -3.14
N TRP A 236 21.44 33.21 -3.66
CA TRP A 236 20.95 32.79 -4.97
C TRP A 236 19.42 32.80 -5.05
N ILE A 237 18.74 32.28 -4.03
CA ILE A 237 17.27 32.29 -3.95
C ILE A 237 16.73 33.73 -3.96
N LYS A 238 17.34 34.65 -3.19
CA LYS A 238 16.95 36.08 -3.19
C LYS A 238 17.07 36.71 -4.56
N ILE A 239 18.20 36.51 -5.24
CA ILE A 239 18.42 37.06 -6.58
C ILE A 239 17.39 36.49 -7.57
N GLN A 240 17.19 35.17 -7.57
CA GLN A 240 16.24 34.51 -8.46
C GLN A 240 14.79 34.96 -8.19
N ALA A 241 14.39 35.06 -6.91
CA ALA A 241 13.06 35.52 -6.53
C ALA A 241 12.79 36.95 -6.99
N TYR A 242 13.74 37.87 -6.76
CA TYR A 242 13.59 39.26 -7.18
C TYR A 242 13.60 39.42 -8.71
N ALA A 243 14.46 38.67 -9.41
CA ALA A 243 14.50 38.67 -10.87
C ALA A 243 13.19 38.14 -11.47
N LYS A 244 12.67 36.99 -10.99
CA LYS A 244 11.40 36.39 -11.46
C LYS A 244 10.20 37.33 -11.30
N LYS A 245 10.19 38.17 -10.26
CA LYS A 245 9.08 39.12 -10.00
C LYS A 245 9.36 40.55 -10.46
N ASN A 246 10.41 40.79 -11.26
CA ASN A 246 10.80 42.11 -11.75
C ASN A 246 11.01 43.15 -10.63
N ALA A 247 11.43 42.70 -9.46
CA ALA A 247 11.66 43.48 -8.25
C ALA A 247 13.03 44.16 -8.28
N TRP A 248 13.30 44.94 -9.34
CA TRP A 248 14.62 45.53 -9.62
C TRP A 248 15.11 46.49 -8.53
N VAL A 249 14.18 47.19 -7.87
CA VAL A 249 14.49 48.10 -6.76
C VAL A 249 15.03 47.31 -5.56
N GLN A 250 14.32 46.26 -5.13
CA GLN A 250 14.78 45.39 -4.04
C GLN A 250 16.10 44.71 -4.39
N LEU A 251 16.27 44.27 -5.64
CA LEU A 251 17.51 43.64 -6.10
C LEU A 251 18.70 44.61 -6.04
N LEU A 252 18.50 45.86 -6.46
CA LEU A 252 19.53 46.91 -6.41
C LEU A 252 19.90 47.30 -4.97
N GLU A 253 18.91 47.38 -4.07
CA GLU A 253 19.16 47.57 -2.64
C GLU A 253 19.90 46.39 -2.01
N PHE A 254 19.54 45.17 -2.40
CA PHE A 254 20.22 43.95 -1.95
C PHE A 254 21.68 43.90 -2.40
N GLY A 255 21.96 44.28 -3.66
CA GLY A 255 23.31 44.34 -4.21
C GLY A 255 24.24 45.35 -3.53
N LYS A 256 23.70 46.36 -2.85
CA LYS A 256 24.50 47.35 -2.10
C LYS A 256 25.00 46.85 -0.74
N LYS A 257 24.57 45.67 -0.25
CA LYS A 257 24.95 45.14 1.07
C LYS A 257 26.28 44.39 1.03
N PRO A 258 27.35 44.85 1.72
CA PRO A 258 28.63 44.14 1.76
C PRO A 258 28.70 43.10 2.90
N PRO A 259 29.56 42.05 2.81
CA PRO A 259 30.05 41.40 1.60
C PRO A 259 29.11 40.27 1.12
N SER A 260 28.94 40.15 -0.20
CA SER A 260 28.21 39.04 -0.83
C SER A 260 28.96 37.71 -0.67
N PRO A 261 28.34 36.65 -0.08
CA PRO A 261 28.93 35.31 0.03
C PRO A 261 29.16 34.62 -1.31
N ILE A 262 28.52 35.10 -2.38
CA ILE A 262 28.60 34.55 -3.74
C ILE A 262 29.39 35.44 -4.70
N GLY A 263 29.94 36.56 -4.20
CA GLY A 263 30.53 37.59 -5.05
C GLY A 263 29.48 38.43 -5.79
N TYR A 264 29.94 39.34 -6.63
CA TYR A 264 29.10 40.15 -7.52
C TYR A 264 29.46 39.94 -9.00
N GLU A 265 30.30 38.95 -9.28
CA GLU A 265 30.71 38.62 -10.65
C GLU A 265 29.63 37.80 -11.36
N VAL A 266 29.50 38.06 -12.66
CA VAL A 266 28.49 37.53 -13.58
C VAL A 266 28.72 36.04 -13.86
#